data_AF-A0A5C8LRN8-F1
#
_entry.id   AF-A0A5C8LRN8-F1
#
_cell.length_a   1.000
_cell.length_b   1.000
_cell.length_c   1.000
_cell.angle_alpha   90.00
_cell.angle_beta   90.00
_cell.angle_gamma   90.00
#
_symmetry.space_group_name_H-M   'P 1'
#
loop_
_entity.id
_entity.type
_entity.pdbx_description
1 polymer ?
#
loop_
_entity_poly.entity_id
_entity_poly.type
_entity_poly.pdbx_seq_one_letter_code
_entity_poly.pdbx_strand_id
1 'polypeptide(L)'
;MSMQEPNLSKQSTIYSYTLVKRMYHSLYKIIIYFILLLAMLTYKFDPGNWISFILSYPLLLIFHSLLIRIYFQFTIGMAMRGWSYRWGIFWSGYLPDGNASIRLVTIIQLHLFWIGLAIIVLLYPWIPTPWLIHLTIFHLWMLMPRLWMLFRFRPYRKSGLIKITSKDTSCYVQ
;
A
#
# COMPACT_ATOMS: atom_id res chain seq x y z
N MET A 1 16.71 -10.82 49.73
CA MET A 1 15.58 -10.34 48.91
C MET A 1 15.75 -10.95 47.52
N SER A 2 15.11 -12.09 47.28
CA SER A 2 15.30 -12.92 46.08
C SER A 2 14.38 -12.39 44.96
N MET A 3 14.96 -11.93 43.84
CA MET A 3 14.19 -11.57 42.65
C MET A 3 13.63 -12.85 42.04
N GLN A 4 12.30 -12.95 42.06
CA GLN A 4 11.55 -14.06 41.49
C GLN A 4 11.48 -13.84 39.98
N GLU A 5 12.31 -14.56 39.22
CA GLU A 5 12.23 -14.57 37.76
C GLU A 5 10.84 -15.10 37.35
N PRO A 6 10.14 -14.41 36.43
CA PRO A 6 8.86 -14.90 35.94
C PRO A 6 9.09 -16.23 35.24
N ASN A 7 8.40 -17.26 35.72
CA ASN A 7 8.39 -18.61 35.17
C ASN A 7 7.85 -18.56 33.73
N LEU A 8 8.73 -18.27 32.77
CA LEU A 8 8.49 -18.47 31.34
C LEU A 8 8.27 -19.97 31.15
N SER A 9 7.03 -20.34 30.82
CA SER A 9 6.65 -21.70 30.44
C SER A 9 7.67 -22.29 29.47
N LYS A 10 8.15 -23.52 29.74
CA LYS A 10 9.15 -24.29 28.95
C LYS A 10 8.77 -24.55 27.47
N GLN A 11 7.67 -23.98 26.98
CA GLN A 11 7.21 -24.00 25.59
C GLN A 11 7.25 -22.62 24.91
N SER A 12 7.93 -21.63 25.51
CA SER A 12 8.22 -20.36 24.85
C SER A 12 9.26 -20.59 23.74
N THR A 13 8.79 -20.86 22.53
CA THR A 13 9.65 -20.82 21.34
C THR A 13 10.06 -19.37 21.10
N ILE A 14 11.30 -19.03 21.45
CA ILE A 14 11.86 -17.70 21.18
C ILE A 14 12.12 -17.62 19.68
N TYR A 15 11.21 -16.96 18.96
CA TYR A 15 11.42 -16.65 17.55
C TYR A 15 12.40 -15.47 17.45
N SER A 16 13.65 -15.76 17.11
CA SER A 16 14.67 -14.74 16.86
C SER A 16 14.44 -14.08 15.51
N TYR A 17 13.66 -13.00 15.48
CA TYR A 17 13.48 -12.20 14.27
C TYR A 17 14.67 -11.27 14.06
N THR A 18 15.36 -11.41 12.93
CA THR A 18 16.45 -10.51 12.57
C THR A 18 15.92 -9.39 11.66
N LEU A 19 16.23 -8.14 12.00
CA LEU A 19 15.89 -6.99 11.16
C LEU A 19 16.89 -6.93 10.00
N VAL A 20 16.42 -7.22 8.80
CA VAL A 20 17.30 -7.30 7.62
C VAL A 20 17.40 -5.97 6.91
N LYS A 21 16.30 -5.21 6.85
CA LYS A 21 16.26 -3.98 6.06
C LYS A 21 15.19 -3.03 6.56
N ARG A 22 15.58 -1.78 6.80
CA ARG A 22 14.70 -0.68 7.20
C ARG A 22 14.73 0.42 6.15
N MET A 23 13.55 0.87 5.73
CA MET A 23 13.40 2.03 4.87
C MET A 23 12.84 3.20 5.66
N TYR A 24 13.61 4.29 5.67
CA TYR A 24 13.19 5.56 6.19
C TYR A 24 12.47 6.36 5.11
N HIS A 25 11.29 6.87 5.45
CA HIS A 25 10.56 7.82 4.63
C HIS A 25 11.20 9.20 4.79
N SER A 26 12.24 9.49 4.00
CA SER A 26 12.85 10.82 3.98
C SER A 26 11.90 11.84 3.35
N LEU A 27 11.74 13.00 4.01
CA LEU A 27 10.92 14.11 3.53
C LEU A 27 11.30 14.58 2.12
N TYR A 28 12.59 14.56 1.78
CA TYR A 28 13.05 14.94 0.44
C TYR A 28 12.46 14.05 -0.66
N LYS A 29 12.39 12.73 -0.41
CA LYS A 29 11.79 11.77 -1.36
C LYS A 29 10.29 11.99 -1.49
N ILE A 30 9.62 12.37 -0.39
CA ILE A 30 8.21 12.73 -0.38
C ILE A 30 7.97 13.96 -1.26
N ILE A 31 8.78 15.01 -1.08
CA ILE A 31 8.66 16.26 -1.83
C ILE A 31 8.84 16.02 -3.32
N ILE A 32 9.90 15.31 -3.74
CA ILE A 32 10.10 14.97 -5.17
C ILE A 32 8.89 14.21 -5.73
N TYR A 33 8.35 13.28 -4.96
CA TYR A 33 7.22 12.46 -5.37
C TYR A 33 5.92 13.26 -5.55
N PHE A 34 5.68 14.28 -4.73
CA PHE A 34 4.55 15.21 -4.93
C PHE A 34 4.80 16.21 -6.05
N ILE A 35 6.04 16.67 -6.25
CA ILE A 35 6.40 17.54 -7.39
C ILE A 35 6.16 16.79 -8.71
N LEU A 36 6.53 15.52 -8.79
CA LEU A 36 6.28 14.68 -9.96
C LEU A 36 4.78 14.57 -10.28
N LEU A 37 3.94 14.40 -9.25
CA LEU A 37 2.49 14.39 -9.42
C LEU A 37 1.99 15.72 -9.96
N LEU A 38 2.43 16.83 -9.36
CA LEU A 38 2.01 18.16 -9.78
C LEU A 38 2.40 18.42 -11.25
N ALA A 39 3.61 18.03 -11.65
CA ALA A 39 4.07 18.13 -13.03
C ALA A 39 3.25 17.27 -14.01
N MET A 40 2.84 16.05 -13.60
CA MET A 40 1.97 15.20 -14.40
C MET A 40 0.54 15.75 -14.51
N LEU A 41 0.04 16.42 -13.48
CA LEU A 41 -1.31 16.99 -13.46
C LEU A 41 -1.40 18.30 -14.25
N THR A 42 -0.32 19.09 -14.31
CA THR A 42 -0.26 20.28 -15.18
C THR A 42 -0.12 19.92 -16.65
N TYR A 43 0.36 18.71 -16.96
CA TYR A 43 0.43 18.19 -18.31
C TYR A 43 -0.98 17.96 -18.88
N LYS A 44 -1.41 18.86 -19.78
CA LYS A 44 -2.76 18.91 -20.37
C LYS A 44 -3.88 19.27 -19.38
N PHE A 45 -3.59 20.14 -18.42
CA PHE A 45 -4.62 20.69 -17.56
C PHE A 45 -5.56 21.60 -18.37
N ASP A 46 -6.84 21.23 -18.41
CA ASP A 46 -7.90 22.04 -18.97
C ASP A 46 -8.66 22.75 -17.83
N PRO A 47 -8.66 24.10 -17.77
CA PRO A 47 -9.34 24.85 -16.74
C PRO A 47 -10.85 24.58 -16.63
N GLY A 48 -11.49 24.08 -17.69
CA GLY A 48 -12.91 23.71 -17.64
C GLY A 48 -13.22 22.45 -16.82
N ASN A 49 -12.21 21.63 -16.51
CA ASN A 49 -12.39 20.25 -16.03
C ASN A 49 -11.92 20.02 -14.58
N TRP A 50 -11.96 21.04 -13.72
CA TRP A 50 -11.51 20.99 -12.32
C TRP A 50 -12.23 19.93 -11.47
N ILE A 51 -13.49 19.62 -11.80
CA ILE A 51 -14.27 18.60 -11.10
C ILE A 51 -13.58 17.23 -11.23
N SER A 52 -13.13 16.89 -12.43
CA SER A 52 -12.43 15.63 -12.73
C SER A 52 -11.19 15.47 -11.86
N PHE A 53 -10.43 16.56 -11.67
CA PHE A 53 -9.23 16.58 -10.85
C PHE A 53 -9.53 16.30 -9.38
N ILE A 54 -10.48 17.05 -8.80
CA ILE A 54 -10.81 16.97 -7.37
C ILE A 54 -11.45 15.62 -7.04
N LEU A 55 -12.29 15.11 -7.94
CA LEU A 55 -13.08 13.91 -7.68
C LEU A 55 -12.34 12.60 -7.98
N SER A 56 -11.31 12.62 -8.86
CA SER A 56 -10.55 11.42 -9.20
C SER A 56 -9.82 10.80 -7.99
N TYR A 57 -9.21 11.62 -7.14
CA TYR A 57 -8.47 11.13 -5.96
C TYR A 57 -9.37 10.42 -4.92
N PRO A 58 -10.45 11.02 -4.39
CA PRO A 58 -11.33 10.33 -3.44
C PRO A 58 -12.02 9.12 -4.07
N LEU A 59 -12.38 9.20 -5.37
CA LEU A 59 -12.98 8.08 -6.08
C LEU A 59 -12.04 6.86 -6.11
N LEU A 60 -10.76 7.08 -6.42
CA LEU A 60 -9.75 6.01 -6.39
C LEU A 60 -9.50 5.46 -4.99
N LEU A 61 -9.48 6.32 -3.96
CA LEU A 61 -9.36 5.86 -2.58
C LEU A 61 -10.51 4.94 -2.18
N ILE A 62 -11.75 5.33 -2.49
CA ILE A 62 -12.95 4.52 -2.23
C ILE A 62 -12.84 3.21 -3.00
N PHE A 63 -12.50 3.28 -4.28
CA PHE A 63 -12.35 2.11 -5.13
C PHE A 63 -11.29 1.14 -4.62
N HIS A 64 -10.11 1.62 -4.23
CA HIS A 64 -9.07 0.78 -3.64
C HIS A 64 -9.53 0.15 -2.32
N SER A 65 -10.25 0.91 -1.48
CA SER A 65 -10.77 0.42 -0.21
C SER A 65 -11.79 -0.71 -0.42
N LEU A 66 -12.67 -0.57 -1.42
CA LEU A 66 -13.66 -1.58 -1.80
C LEU A 66 -13.00 -2.83 -2.36
N LEU A 67 -12.03 -2.69 -3.28
CA LEU A 67 -11.32 -3.83 -3.85
C LEU A 67 -10.62 -4.67 -2.78
N ILE A 68 -9.96 -4.02 -1.81
CA ILE A 68 -9.31 -4.74 -0.71
C ILE A 68 -10.37 -5.46 0.13
N ARG A 69 -11.47 -4.79 0.47
CA ARG A 69 -12.55 -5.39 1.27
C ARG A 69 -13.19 -6.60 0.57
N ILE A 70 -13.47 -6.49 -0.72
CA ILE A 70 -13.98 -7.58 -1.57
C ILE A 70 -12.96 -8.72 -1.59
N TYR A 71 -11.69 -8.43 -1.84
CA TYR A 71 -10.64 -9.45 -1.87
C TYR A 71 -10.58 -10.26 -0.56
N PHE A 72 -10.61 -9.59 0.60
CA PHE A 72 -10.62 -10.26 1.91
C PHE A 72 -11.90 -11.07 2.16
N GLN A 73 -13.04 -10.54 1.73
CA GLN A 73 -14.33 -11.22 1.88
C GLN A 73 -14.37 -12.53 1.09
N PHE A 74 -13.89 -12.52 -0.17
CA PHE A 74 -13.89 -13.70 -1.04
C PHE A 74 -12.75 -14.68 -0.76
N THR A 75 -11.56 -14.20 -0.38
CA THR A 75 -10.37 -15.06 -0.28
C THR A 75 -10.21 -15.69 1.11
N ILE A 76 -10.54 -14.96 2.18
CA ILE A 76 -10.14 -15.29 3.56
C ILE A 76 -11.36 -15.42 4.50
N GLY A 77 -12.59 -15.31 3.99
CA GLY A 77 -13.80 -15.60 4.76
C GLY A 77 -14.00 -14.66 5.96
N MET A 78 -13.81 -13.34 5.76
CA MET A 78 -13.98 -12.28 6.77
C MET A 78 -12.92 -12.15 7.87
N ALA A 79 -11.81 -12.91 7.84
CA ALA A 79 -10.70 -12.63 8.74
C ALA A 79 -9.85 -11.42 8.25
N MET A 80 -10.42 -10.22 8.34
CA MET A 80 -9.70 -8.93 8.25
C MET A 80 -8.82 -8.68 9.50
N ARG A 81 -8.69 -9.68 10.37
CA ARG A 81 -8.08 -9.59 11.70
C ARG A 81 -6.59 -9.29 11.53
N GLY A 82 -6.20 -8.07 11.88
CA GLY A 82 -4.82 -7.57 11.73
C GLY A 82 -4.57 -6.69 10.51
N TRP A 83 -5.62 -6.23 9.81
CA TRP A 83 -5.53 -5.17 8.79
C TRP A 83 -6.43 -3.99 9.18
N SER A 84 -5.84 -2.82 9.43
CA SER A 84 -6.58 -1.59 9.68
C SER A 84 -6.37 -0.58 8.56
N TYR A 85 -7.30 0.36 8.48
CA TYR A 85 -7.17 1.50 7.60
C TYR A 85 -6.18 2.49 8.23
N ARG A 86 -5.04 2.71 7.58
CA ARG A 86 -4.00 3.64 8.04
C ARG A 86 -3.82 4.75 7.03
N TRP A 87 -3.68 5.96 7.56
CA TRP A 87 -3.33 7.14 6.80
C TRP A 87 -1.81 7.33 6.86
N GLY A 88 -1.13 7.16 5.73
CA GLY A 88 0.28 7.49 5.56
C GLY A 88 0.51 8.12 4.18
N ILE A 89 1.51 9.00 4.07
CA ILE A 89 1.84 9.71 2.83
C ILE A 89 2.04 8.75 1.63
N PHE A 90 2.72 7.62 1.86
CA PHE A 90 2.95 6.59 0.85
C PHE A 90 1.98 5.41 0.93
N TRP A 91 1.19 5.36 2.00
CA TRP A 91 0.42 4.20 2.43
C TRP A 91 -0.95 4.64 2.94
N SER A 92 -1.71 5.33 2.09
CA SER A 92 -3.14 5.55 2.32
C SER A 92 -3.89 4.28 1.92
N GLY A 93 -4.57 3.64 2.87
CA GLY A 93 -5.38 2.44 2.60
C GLY A 93 -5.43 1.45 3.75
N TYR A 94 -5.92 0.25 3.44
CA TYR A 94 -5.86 -0.90 4.36
C TYR A 94 -4.45 -1.50 4.37
N LEU A 95 -3.82 -1.52 5.54
CA LEU A 95 -2.50 -2.05 5.77
C LEU A 95 -2.52 -3.05 6.92
N PRO A 96 -1.57 -4.00 6.95
CA PRO A 96 -1.42 -4.89 8.09
C PRO A 96 -0.97 -4.09 9.33
N ASP A 97 -1.63 -4.30 10.46
CA ASP A 97 -1.29 -3.72 11.77
C ASP A 97 -0.07 -4.38 12.40
N GLY A 98 0.22 -5.62 11.99
CA GLY A 98 1.31 -6.44 12.54
C GLY A 98 2.30 -6.90 11.48
N ASN A 99 3.00 -7.99 11.81
CA ASN A 99 3.92 -8.67 10.90
C ASN A 99 3.10 -9.42 9.84
N ALA A 100 3.14 -8.95 8.59
CA ALA A 100 2.50 -9.63 7.48
C ALA A 100 3.53 -10.26 6.56
N SER A 101 3.20 -11.40 5.96
CA SER A 101 4.09 -12.02 4.98
C SER A 101 4.23 -11.11 3.76
N ILE A 102 5.48 -10.94 3.29
CA ILE A 102 5.77 -10.12 2.09
C ILE A 102 4.96 -10.63 0.90
N ARG A 103 4.83 -11.96 0.79
CA ARG A 103 4.08 -12.62 -0.27
C ARG A 103 2.63 -12.16 -0.32
N LEU A 104 1.94 -12.15 0.81
CA LEU A 104 0.52 -11.76 0.85
C LEU A 104 0.35 -10.27 0.49
N VAL A 105 1.17 -9.39 1.07
CA VAL A 105 1.14 -7.95 0.75
C VAL A 105 1.44 -7.73 -0.75
N THR A 106 2.43 -8.42 -1.30
CA THR A 106 2.79 -8.32 -2.73
C THR A 106 1.61 -8.71 -3.62
N ILE A 107 0.96 -9.83 -3.32
CA ILE A 107 -0.16 -10.34 -4.12
C ILE A 107 -1.31 -9.35 -4.10
N ILE A 108 -1.71 -8.87 -2.92
CA ILE A 108 -2.83 -7.91 -2.78
C ILE A 108 -2.54 -6.62 -3.55
N GLN A 109 -1.35 -6.05 -3.38
CA GLN A 109 -0.97 -4.80 -4.06
C GLN A 109 -0.90 -4.97 -5.58
N LEU A 110 -0.40 -6.11 -6.06
CA LEU A 110 -0.33 -6.40 -7.49
C LEU A 110 -1.74 -6.61 -8.09
N HIS A 111 -2.64 -7.30 -7.38
CA HIS A 111 -4.04 -7.44 -7.79
C HIS A 111 -4.73 -6.08 -7.83
N LEU A 112 -4.53 -5.24 -6.81
CA LEU A 112 -5.06 -3.89 -6.77
C LEU A 112 -4.58 -3.04 -7.97
N PHE A 113 -3.31 -3.18 -8.34
CA PHE A 113 -2.74 -2.53 -9.51
C PHE A 113 -3.39 -2.99 -10.82
N TRP A 114 -3.40 -4.29 -11.07
CA TRP A 114 -3.94 -4.85 -12.31
C TRP A 114 -5.44 -4.66 -12.45
N ILE A 115 -6.21 -4.92 -11.40
CA ILE A 115 -7.67 -4.77 -11.41
C ILE A 115 -8.04 -3.30 -11.60
N GLY A 116 -7.35 -2.38 -10.92
CA GLY A 116 -7.61 -0.95 -11.10
C GLY A 116 -7.27 -0.47 -12.51
N LEU A 117 -6.16 -0.94 -13.09
CA LEU A 117 -5.79 -0.60 -14.46
C LEU A 117 -6.80 -1.18 -15.47
N ALA A 118 -7.21 -2.44 -15.27
CA ALA A 118 -8.22 -3.08 -16.10
C ALA A 118 -9.56 -2.34 -16.05
N ILE A 119 -9.97 -1.87 -14.88
CA ILE A 119 -11.22 -1.11 -14.71
C ILE A 119 -11.13 0.27 -15.37
N ILE A 120 -9.98 0.95 -15.28
CA ILE A 120 -9.78 2.24 -15.99
C ILE A 120 -9.86 2.04 -17.51
N VAL A 121 -9.23 0.98 -18.05
CA VAL A 121 -9.31 0.65 -19.48
C VAL A 121 -10.73 0.26 -19.87
N LEU A 122 -11.43 -0.50 -19.02
CA LEU A 122 -12.82 -0.86 -19.27
C LEU A 122 -13.71 0.38 -19.31
N LEU A 123 -13.49 1.37 -18.44
CA LEU A 123 -14.27 2.61 -18.40
C LEU A 123 -14.01 3.55 -19.60
N TYR A 124 -13.05 3.23 -20.47
CA TYR A 124 -12.66 4.05 -21.62
C TYR A 124 -13.82 4.51 -22.53
N PRO A 125 -14.79 3.66 -22.93
CA PRO A 125 -15.86 4.08 -23.83
C PRO A 125 -17.00 4.81 -23.11
N TRP A 126 -17.06 4.78 -21.77
CA TRP A 126 -18.15 5.38 -20.97
C TRP A 126 -17.80 6.74 -20.36
N ILE A 127 -16.51 7.04 -20.20
CA ILE A 127 -16.05 8.22 -19.46
C ILE A 127 -15.27 9.16 -20.39
N PRO A 128 -15.41 10.50 -20.25
CA PRO A 128 -14.62 11.47 -21.00
C PRO A 128 -13.11 11.28 -20.84
N THR A 129 -12.35 11.52 -21.92
CA THR A 129 -10.88 11.40 -21.94
C THR A 129 -10.16 12.12 -20.78
N PRO A 130 -10.54 13.36 -20.37
CA PRO A 130 -9.88 14.04 -19.25
C PRO A 130 -9.97 13.27 -17.93
N TRP A 131 -11.10 12.61 -17.65
CA TRP A 131 -11.28 11.82 -16.44
C TRP A 131 -10.39 10.57 -16.47
N LEU A 132 -10.32 9.88 -17.60
CA LEU A 132 -9.48 8.69 -17.75
C LEU A 132 -8.00 9.01 -17.52
N ILE A 133 -7.52 10.15 -18.03
CA ILE A 133 -6.14 10.60 -17.83
C ILE A 133 -5.88 10.85 -16.34
N HIS A 134 -6.73 11.65 -15.67
CA HIS A 134 -6.56 11.95 -14.24
C HIS A 134 -6.63 10.68 -13.38
N LEU A 135 -7.58 9.78 -13.64
CA LEU A 135 -7.70 8.49 -12.94
C LEU A 135 -6.45 7.64 -13.13
N THR A 136 -5.92 7.57 -14.35
CA THR A 136 -4.69 6.80 -14.63
C THR A 136 -3.50 7.39 -13.89
N ILE A 137 -3.32 8.72 -13.93
CA ILE A 137 -2.22 9.42 -13.26
C ILE A 137 -2.30 9.19 -11.75
N PHE A 138 -3.45 9.42 -11.12
CA PHE A 138 -3.62 9.22 -9.69
C PHE A 138 -3.46 7.75 -9.29
N HIS A 139 -3.97 6.80 -10.08
CA HIS A 139 -3.82 5.37 -9.82
C HIS A 139 -2.36 4.92 -9.87
N LEU A 140 -1.64 5.30 -10.93
CA LEU A 140 -0.21 5.00 -11.06
C LEU A 140 0.58 5.65 -9.94
N TRP A 141 0.32 6.92 -9.66
CA TRP A 141 0.99 7.65 -8.59
C TRP A 141 0.80 6.94 -7.26
N MET A 142 -0.45 6.72 -6.80
CA MET A 142 -0.74 6.08 -5.52
C MET A 142 -0.10 4.69 -5.35
N LEU A 143 0.07 3.93 -6.42
CA LEU A 143 0.63 2.57 -6.37
C LEU A 143 2.14 2.53 -6.61
N MET A 144 2.73 3.55 -7.23
CA MET A 144 4.17 3.64 -7.50
C MET A 144 5.05 3.37 -6.27
N PRO A 145 4.87 4.05 -5.11
CA PRO A 145 5.72 3.85 -3.94
C PRO A 145 5.54 2.44 -3.36
N ARG A 146 4.33 1.88 -3.47
CA ARG A 146 4.00 0.52 -3.01
C ARG A 146 4.72 -0.51 -3.87
N LEU A 147 4.62 -0.39 -5.19
CA LEU A 147 5.31 -1.28 -6.14
C LEU A 147 6.83 -1.19 -6.00
N TRP A 148 7.38 0.03 -5.89
CA TRP A 148 8.82 0.22 -5.69
C TRP A 148 9.33 -0.49 -4.43
N MET A 149 8.57 -0.38 -3.33
CA MET A 149 8.85 -1.09 -2.08
C MET A 149 8.83 -2.61 -2.26
N LEU A 150 7.83 -3.16 -2.97
CA LEU A 150 7.73 -4.58 -3.27
C LEU A 150 8.93 -5.08 -4.08
N PHE A 151 9.37 -4.32 -5.10
CA PHE A 151 10.54 -4.68 -5.89
C PHE A 151 11.81 -4.74 -5.03
N ARG A 152 11.96 -3.84 -4.06
CA ARG A 152 13.13 -3.78 -3.19
C ARG A 152 13.14 -4.85 -2.11
N PHE A 153 11.98 -5.38 -1.72
CA PHE A 153 11.82 -6.50 -0.78
C PHE A 153 11.64 -7.87 -1.48
N ARG A 154 11.61 -7.91 -2.83
CA ARG A 154 11.56 -9.13 -3.64
C ARG A 154 12.54 -10.24 -3.19
N PRO A 155 13.81 -9.98 -2.83
CA PRO A 155 14.73 -11.05 -2.41
C PRO A 155 14.31 -11.75 -1.10
N TYR A 156 13.53 -11.09 -0.24
CA TYR A 156 13.12 -11.63 1.07
C TYR A 156 11.71 -12.22 1.07
N ARG A 157 11.12 -12.46 -0.11
CA ARG A 157 9.69 -12.79 -0.27
C ARG A 157 9.27 -14.15 0.32
N LYS A 158 10.20 -15.10 0.51
CA LYS A 158 9.89 -16.47 0.97
C LYS A 158 9.78 -16.60 2.50
N SER A 159 10.64 -15.91 3.24
CA SER A 159 10.74 -16.00 4.72
C SER A 159 10.61 -14.65 5.42
N GLY A 160 10.38 -13.57 4.68
CA GLY A 160 10.27 -12.23 5.23
C GLY A 160 8.89 -11.91 5.80
N LEU A 161 8.90 -11.18 6.89
CA LEU A 161 7.76 -10.49 7.48
C LEU A 161 7.99 -8.99 7.30
N ILE A 162 7.01 -8.29 6.73
CA ILE A 162 7.02 -6.83 6.65
C ILE A 162 6.17 -6.27 7.78
N LYS A 163 6.74 -5.31 8.49
CA LYS A 163 6.03 -4.41 9.40
C LYS A 163 6.03 -3.02 8.78
N ILE A 164 4.84 -2.52 8.47
CA ILE A 164 4.66 -1.19 7.91
C ILE A 164 4.24 -0.26 9.05
N THR A 165 5.00 0.80 9.27
CA THR A 165 4.68 1.89 10.20
C THR A 165 4.57 3.19 9.40
N SER A 166 3.85 4.17 9.93
CA SER A 166 3.70 5.48 9.28
C SER A 166 5.03 6.21 9.03
N LYS A 167 6.07 5.92 9.83
CA LYS A 167 7.40 6.56 9.73
C LYS A 167 8.42 5.70 9.01
N ASP A 168 8.29 4.37 9.05
CA ASP A 168 9.27 3.43 8.55
C ASP A 168 8.65 2.12 8.08
N THR A 169 9.31 1.47 7.12
CA THR A 169 8.97 0.10 6.71
C THR A 169 10.14 -0.81 7.03
N SER A 170 9.90 -1.79 7.89
CA SER A 170 10.92 -2.71 8.39
C SER A 170 10.62 -4.14 7.90
N CYS A 171 11.65 -4.81 7.40
CA CYS A 171 11.59 -6.21 6.99
C CYS A 171 12.35 -7.06 8.01
N TYR A 172 11.66 -8.04 8.56
CA TYR A 172 12.19 -9.06 9.45
C TYR A 172 12.31 -10.38 8.69
N VAL A 173 13.35 -11.15 8.96
CA VAL A 173 13.47 -12.54 8.48
C VAL A 173 13.65 -13.43 9.70
N GLN A 174 13.03 -14.61 9.65
CA GLN A 174 13.18 -15.69 10.63
C GLN A 174 14.30 -16.64 10.20
#